data_AF-A0A7R7CQ94-F1
#
_entry.id   AF-A0A7R7CQ94-F1
#
_cell.length_a   1.000
_cell.length_b   1.000
_cell.length_c   1.000
_cell.angle_alpha   90.00
_cell.angle_beta   90.00
_cell.angle_gamma   90.00
#
_symmetry.space_group_name_H-M   'P 1'
#
loop_
_entity.id
_entity.type
_entity.pdbx_description
1 polymer ?
#
loop_
_entity_poly.entity_id
_entity_poly.type
_entity_poly.pdbx_seq_one_letter_code
_entity_poly.pdbx_strand_id
1 'polypeptide(L)'
;MKKGLRNVWVRGARPLRPGQPHLVGRAFTPRFVPAREDLATPESWSSPKSTRAAIEAMPEGCIAVVDAMGVTDAAIFGDILCARMAKRGVAALITDGVVRDVAGVLATNLPVWCQGVAAPPSVAGLTFVDWQQPIGCGGIAVFPDDIIMADDDGAVLIPAALVDEVVELAPGQERLERWIMREVSAGSRCRASIRPTPRTKRATKRRRAIEAIAPRRSDHRFRQSADVNVHAGSTIAREPPGLA
;
A
#
# COMPACT_ATOMS: atom_id res chain seq x y z
N MET A 1 -10.36 16.71 11.16
CA MET A 1 -8.96 16.25 11.20
C MET A 1 -8.21 17.00 12.30
N LYS A 2 -7.36 16.30 13.07
CA LYS A 2 -6.75 16.83 14.33
C LYS A 2 -5.70 17.93 14.13
N LYS A 3 -5.27 18.19 12.88
CA LYS A 3 -4.19 19.13 12.53
C LYS A 3 -4.54 20.15 11.45
N GLY A 4 -5.81 20.27 11.09
CA GLY A 4 -6.24 21.23 10.07
C GLY A 4 -5.81 20.90 8.63
N LEU A 5 -4.88 19.96 8.41
CA LEU A 5 -4.59 19.38 7.10
C LEU A 5 -5.85 18.70 6.56
N ARG A 6 -6.32 19.14 5.39
CA ARG A 6 -7.53 18.62 4.73
C ARG A 6 -7.24 17.90 3.41
N ASN A 7 -6.03 18.08 2.89
CA ASN A 7 -5.65 17.66 1.54
C ASN A 7 -4.30 16.96 1.59
N VAL A 8 -4.31 15.69 1.98
CA VAL A 8 -3.10 14.86 2.19
C VAL A 8 -3.19 13.49 1.51
N TRP A 9 -4.36 13.13 0.97
CA TRP A 9 -4.55 11.87 0.26
C TRP A 9 -4.28 12.07 -1.23
N VAL A 10 -3.40 11.24 -1.79
CA VAL A 10 -3.02 11.29 -3.21
C VAL A 10 -4.16 10.75 -4.05
N ARG A 11 -4.99 11.63 -4.59
CA ARG A 11 -6.16 11.23 -5.38
C ARG A 11 -5.73 10.55 -6.67
N GLY A 12 -6.45 9.50 -7.03
CA GLY A 12 -6.19 8.73 -8.25
C GLY A 12 -5.14 7.62 -8.08
N ALA A 13 -4.23 7.72 -7.12
CA ALA A 13 -3.23 6.69 -6.87
C ALA A 13 -3.87 5.47 -6.16
N ARG A 14 -4.24 4.45 -6.93
CA ARG A 14 -4.81 3.19 -6.42
C ARG A 14 -3.80 2.04 -6.56
N PRO A 15 -3.78 1.07 -5.65
CA PRO A 15 -2.85 -0.04 -5.75
C PRO A 15 -3.07 -0.80 -7.07
N LEU A 16 -2.00 -0.97 -7.86
CA LEU A 16 -2.04 -1.67 -9.15
C LEU A 16 -2.52 -3.12 -9.02
N ARG A 17 -2.23 -3.76 -7.87
CA ARG A 17 -2.82 -5.04 -7.46
C ARG A 17 -3.27 -4.96 -5.99
N PRO A 18 -4.34 -5.68 -5.60
CA PRO A 18 -4.77 -5.74 -4.21
C PRO A 18 -3.74 -6.50 -3.33
N GLY A 19 -3.79 -6.27 -2.02
CA GLY A 19 -2.94 -6.95 -1.05
C GLY A 19 -1.47 -6.55 -1.17
N GLN A 20 -1.21 -5.29 -1.52
CA GLN A 20 0.14 -4.74 -1.48
C GLN A 20 0.56 -4.49 -0.03
N PRO A 21 1.87 -4.58 0.28
CA PRO A 21 2.34 -4.34 1.64
C PRO A 21 2.02 -2.91 2.08
N HIS A 22 1.84 -2.72 3.40
CA HIS A 22 1.78 -1.38 3.98
C HIS A 22 3.19 -0.80 3.99
N LEU A 23 3.35 0.36 3.37
CA LEU A 23 4.66 0.97 3.17
C LEU A 23 4.71 2.35 3.80
N VAL A 24 5.88 2.70 4.30
CA VAL A 24 6.22 4.05 4.71
C VAL A 24 7.61 4.40 4.19
N GLY A 25 7.78 5.61 3.70
CA GLY A 25 9.08 6.04 3.15
C GLY A 25 9.11 7.53 2.85
N ARG A 26 10.32 8.05 2.65
CA ARG A 26 10.54 9.43 2.22
C ARG A 26 10.21 9.59 0.74
N ALA A 27 9.53 10.67 0.40
CA ALA A 27 9.17 11.03 -0.96
C ALA A 27 10.43 11.43 -1.73
N PHE A 28 10.66 10.74 -2.84
CA PHE A 28 11.54 11.19 -3.91
C PHE A 28 10.65 11.69 -5.06
N THR A 29 10.90 12.91 -5.57
CA THR A 29 9.93 13.58 -6.46
C THR A 29 10.48 13.83 -7.88
N PRO A 30 10.28 12.91 -8.84
CA PRO A 30 10.43 13.17 -10.26
C PRO A 30 9.38 14.16 -10.75
N ARG A 31 9.81 15.18 -11.50
CA ARG A 31 8.93 16.24 -11.99
C ARG A 31 8.73 16.13 -13.50
N PHE A 32 7.46 16.07 -13.88
CA PHE A 32 7.01 16.21 -15.27
C PHE A 32 6.27 17.53 -15.46
N VAL A 33 6.22 17.98 -16.71
CA VAL A 33 5.39 19.10 -17.19
C VAL A 33 4.68 18.65 -18.47
N PRO A 34 3.65 19.37 -18.94
CA PRO A 34 3.01 19.06 -20.21
C PRO A 34 4.03 19.05 -21.35
N ALA A 35 3.90 18.09 -22.27
CA ALA A 35 4.79 18.03 -23.42
C ALA A 35 4.68 19.28 -24.29
N ARG A 36 5.81 19.60 -24.92
CA ARG A 36 5.97 20.67 -25.90
C ARG A 36 6.79 20.13 -27.05
N GLU A 37 6.24 20.14 -28.26
CA GLU A 37 6.85 19.54 -29.44
C GLU A 37 8.19 20.21 -29.79
N ASP A 38 8.36 21.50 -29.47
CA ASP A 38 9.62 22.23 -29.67
C ASP A 38 10.74 21.80 -28.72
N LEU A 39 10.41 21.19 -27.58
CA LEU A 39 11.37 20.71 -26.57
C LEU A 39 11.58 19.19 -26.63
N ALA A 40 10.69 18.45 -27.30
CA ALA A 40 10.74 17.00 -27.47
C ALA A 40 11.68 16.58 -28.62
N THR A 41 12.91 17.10 -28.63
CA THR A 41 13.91 16.84 -29.69
C THR A 41 14.76 15.60 -29.37
N PRO A 42 15.42 14.94 -30.34
CA PRO A 42 16.34 13.83 -30.07
C PRO A 42 17.46 14.16 -29.09
N GLU A 43 17.92 15.42 -29.05
CA GLU A 43 18.94 15.89 -28.11
C GLU A 43 18.43 15.85 -26.66
N SER A 44 17.14 16.13 -26.44
CA SER A 44 16.51 16.05 -25.12
C SER A 44 16.58 14.64 -24.53
N TRP A 45 16.60 13.60 -25.37
CA TRP A 45 16.69 12.21 -24.94
C TRP A 45 18.09 11.81 -24.45
N SER A 46 19.11 12.58 -24.85
CA SER A 46 20.50 12.43 -24.41
C SER A 46 20.85 13.34 -23.24
N SER A 47 19.87 14.10 -22.71
CA SER A 47 20.08 14.96 -21.56
C SER A 47 20.54 14.16 -20.33
N PRO A 48 21.53 14.64 -19.58
CA PRO A 48 21.88 14.05 -18.28
C PRO A 48 20.71 14.18 -17.30
N LYS A 49 19.82 15.16 -17.49
CA LYS A 49 18.57 15.27 -16.76
C LYS A 49 17.50 14.40 -17.41
N SER A 50 17.43 13.14 -16.99
CA SER A 50 16.50 12.14 -17.51
C SER A 50 15.86 11.32 -16.39
N THR A 51 14.76 10.63 -16.69
CA THR A 51 14.13 9.67 -15.77
C THR A 51 15.10 8.58 -15.32
N ARG A 52 16.01 8.15 -16.20
CA ARG A 52 17.05 7.17 -15.88
C ARG A 52 18.02 7.72 -14.83
N ALA A 53 18.51 8.95 -15.03
CA ALA A 53 19.40 9.59 -14.05
C ALA A 53 18.71 9.83 -12.71
N ALA A 54 17.43 10.20 -12.71
CA ALA A 54 16.63 10.34 -11.49
C ALA A 54 16.53 9.01 -10.72
N ILE A 55 16.29 7.89 -11.40
CA ILE A 55 16.28 6.55 -10.77
C ILE A 55 17.65 6.22 -10.18
N GLU A 56 18.75 6.58 -10.85
CA GLU A 56 20.09 6.38 -10.30
C GLU A 56 20.39 7.29 -9.08
N ALA A 57 19.63 8.35 -8.88
CA ALA A 57 19.74 9.22 -7.71
C ALA A 57 18.81 8.80 -6.56
N MET A 58 17.89 7.85 -6.76
CA MET A 58 16.96 7.40 -5.73
C MET A 58 17.68 6.67 -4.60
N PRO A 59 17.50 7.11 -3.33
CA PRO A 59 17.97 6.38 -2.16
C PRO A 59 17.21 5.05 -1.97
N GLU A 60 17.88 4.07 -1.36
CA GLU A 60 17.21 2.84 -0.92
C GLU A 60 16.09 3.17 0.09
N GLY A 61 14.94 2.49 -0.04
CA GLY A 61 13.77 2.67 0.82
C GLY A 61 12.94 3.93 0.53
N CYS A 62 13.31 4.77 -0.45
CA CYS A 62 12.48 5.91 -0.83
C CYS A 62 11.20 5.46 -1.54
N ILE A 63 10.18 6.32 -1.50
CA ILE A 63 8.96 6.17 -2.29
C ILE A 63 9.01 7.21 -3.42
N ALA A 64 9.02 6.75 -4.67
CA ALA A 64 8.97 7.64 -5.82
C ALA A 64 7.54 8.17 -5.99
N VAL A 65 7.34 9.47 -5.76
CA VAL A 65 6.04 10.14 -5.96
C VAL A 65 6.12 10.98 -7.21
N VAL A 66 5.29 10.69 -8.20
CA VAL A 66 5.42 11.27 -9.53
C VAL A 66 4.09 11.90 -9.97
N ASP A 67 4.15 13.20 -10.19
CA ASP A 67 3.04 13.99 -10.71
C ASP A 67 2.96 13.82 -12.23
N ALA A 68 1.83 13.30 -12.68
CA ALA A 68 1.46 13.18 -14.09
C ALA A 68 0.34 14.17 -14.45
N MET A 69 -0.04 15.09 -13.55
CA MET A 69 -1.12 16.07 -13.70
C MET A 69 -2.47 15.42 -14.04
N GLY A 70 -2.66 14.17 -13.61
CA GLY A 70 -3.85 13.36 -13.94
C GLY A 70 -3.93 12.91 -15.41
N VAL A 71 -2.85 13.00 -16.19
CA VAL A 71 -2.79 12.48 -17.57
C VAL A 71 -2.86 10.95 -17.54
N THR A 72 -3.82 10.38 -18.28
CA THR A 72 -4.10 8.94 -18.29
C THR A 72 -3.94 8.25 -19.64
N ASP A 73 -3.53 8.99 -20.68
CA ASP A 73 -3.25 8.48 -22.02
C ASP A 73 -1.75 8.38 -22.33
N ALA A 74 -0.87 8.87 -21.44
CA ALA A 74 0.58 8.76 -21.53
C ALA A 74 1.20 8.21 -20.23
N ALA A 75 1.87 7.06 -20.31
CA ALA A 75 2.41 6.36 -19.16
C ALA A 75 3.78 6.87 -18.70
N ILE A 76 3.90 7.24 -17.43
CA ILE A 76 5.15 7.79 -16.85
C ILE A 76 6.29 6.78 -16.77
N PHE A 77 5.96 5.51 -16.49
CA PHE A 77 6.92 4.41 -16.32
C PHE A 77 6.39 3.13 -16.94
N GLY A 78 7.34 2.31 -17.40
CA GLY A 78 7.11 0.95 -17.86
C GLY A 78 8.00 -0.05 -17.12
N ASP A 79 7.97 -1.30 -17.57
CA ASP A 79 8.66 -2.45 -16.98
C ASP A 79 10.16 -2.22 -16.71
N ILE A 80 10.92 -1.69 -17.67
CA ILE A 80 12.37 -1.49 -17.56
C ILE A 80 12.71 -0.53 -16.41
N LEU A 81 11.98 0.58 -16.32
CA LEU A 81 12.24 1.61 -15.30
C LEU A 81 11.78 1.11 -13.92
N CYS A 82 10.63 0.43 -13.85
CA CYS A 82 10.19 -0.24 -12.62
C CYS A 82 11.16 -1.32 -12.15
N ALA A 83 11.71 -2.11 -13.07
CA ALA A 83 12.69 -3.14 -12.76
C ALA A 83 13.97 -2.53 -12.20
N ARG A 84 14.41 -1.39 -12.76
CA ARG A 84 15.57 -0.67 -12.24
C ARG A 84 15.32 -0.09 -10.85
N MET A 85 14.15 0.52 -10.61
CA MET A 85 13.74 1.00 -9.28
C MET A 85 13.73 -0.14 -8.25
N ALA A 86 13.17 -1.30 -8.60
CA ALA A 86 13.18 -2.48 -7.73
C ALA A 86 14.61 -2.93 -7.40
N LYS A 87 15.52 -2.94 -8.39
CA LYS A 87 16.94 -3.28 -8.17
C LYS A 87 17.70 -2.24 -7.33
N ARG A 88 17.24 -0.99 -7.31
CA ARG A 88 17.78 0.09 -6.47
C ARG A 88 17.23 0.08 -5.04
N GLY A 89 16.29 -0.81 -4.72
CA GLY A 89 15.65 -0.87 -3.41
C GLY A 89 14.65 0.26 -3.17
N VAL A 90 14.08 0.84 -4.23
CA VAL A 90 12.95 1.79 -4.10
C VAL A 90 11.76 1.04 -3.52
N ALA A 91 11.13 1.61 -2.48
CA ALA A 91 10.06 0.95 -1.74
C ALA A 91 8.74 0.88 -2.52
N ALA A 92 8.42 1.95 -3.27
CA ALA A 92 7.21 2.00 -4.10
C ALA A 92 7.28 3.10 -5.18
N LEU A 93 6.43 2.97 -6.19
CA LEU A 93 6.05 4.04 -7.12
C LEU A 93 4.60 4.48 -6.82
N ILE A 94 4.38 5.79 -6.67
CA ILE A 94 3.06 6.38 -6.45
C ILE A 94 2.87 7.50 -7.46
N THR A 95 1.79 7.47 -8.21
CA THR A 95 1.46 8.49 -9.21
C THR A 95 -0.03 8.69 -9.33
N ASP A 96 -0.43 9.90 -9.74
CA ASP A 96 -1.78 10.18 -10.23
C ASP A 96 -1.93 9.94 -11.74
N GLY A 97 -0.90 9.44 -12.41
CA GLY A 97 -0.92 9.03 -13.82
C GLY A 97 -1.06 7.52 -14.00
N VAL A 98 -0.69 7.05 -15.18
CA VAL A 98 -0.77 5.64 -15.58
C VAL A 98 0.61 5.03 -15.82
N VAL A 99 0.69 3.70 -15.77
CA VAL A 99 1.89 2.92 -16.13
C VAL A 99 1.67 2.16 -17.43
N ARG A 100 2.75 1.69 -18.07
CA ARG A 100 2.69 0.79 -19.24
C ARG A 100 3.33 -0.56 -18.93
N ASP A 101 3.14 -1.53 -19.82
CA ASP A 101 3.71 -2.89 -19.70
C ASP A 101 3.39 -3.57 -18.37
N VAL A 102 2.11 -3.53 -17.97
CA VAL A 102 1.64 -3.96 -16.66
C VAL A 102 2.13 -5.36 -16.24
N ALA A 103 2.18 -6.31 -17.17
CA ALA A 103 2.69 -7.65 -16.89
C ALA A 103 4.17 -7.63 -16.48
N GLY A 104 4.99 -6.84 -17.17
CA GLY A 104 6.40 -6.63 -16.84
C GLY A 104 6.56 -5.87 -15.52
N VAL A 105 5.79 -4.81 -15.30
CA VAL A 105 5.78 -4.05 -14.04
C VAL A 105 5.45 -4.95 -12.85
N LEU A 106 4.41 -5.79 -12.95
CA LEU A 106 4.03 -6.73 -11.91
C LEU A 106 5.13 -7.77 -11.64
N ALA A 107 5.84 -8.24 -12.68
CA ALA A 107 6.94 -9.18 -12.54
C ALA A 107 8.16 -8.60 -11.79
N THR A 108 8.28 -7.27 -11.71
CA THR A 108 9.35 -6.62 -10.93
C THR A 108 9.17 -6.74 -9.42
N ASN A 109 7.96 -7.06 -8.96
CA ASN A 109 7.53 -7.00 -7.56
C ASN A 109 7.63 -5.60 -6.91
N LEU A 110 7.89 -4.53 -7.68
CA LEU A 110 7.81 -3.17 -7.17
C LEU A 110 6.34 -2.86 -6.81
N PRO A 111 6.06 -2.40 -5.58
CA PRO A 111 4.75 -1.88 -5.23
C PRO A 111 4.41 -0.61 -6.01
N VAL A 112 3.23 -0.55 -6.62
CA VAL A 112 2.79 0.57 -7.48
C VAL A 112 1.38 1.01 -7.11
N TRP A 113 1.20 2.32 -6.96
CA TRP A 113 -0.09 3.01 -6.93
C TRP A 113 -0.21 3.96 -8.11
N CYS A 114 -1.23 3.79 -8.93
CA CYS A 114 -1.46 4.58 -10.15
C CYS A 114 -2.96 4.69 -10.48
N GLN A 115 -3.33 5.54 -11.43
CA GLN A 115 -4.70 5.66 -11.94
C GLN A 115 -5.10 4.57 -12.93
N GLY A 116 -4.15 3.81 -13.47
CA GLY A 116 -4.44 2.75 -14.44
C GLY A 116 -3.26 2.45 -15.35
N VAL A 117 -3.58 1.97 -16.55
CA VAL A 117 -2.61 1.51 -17.54
C VAL A 117 -2.88 2.16 -18.90
N ALA A 118 -1.84 2.64 -19.56
CA ALA A 118 -1.91 3.10 -20.95
C ALA A 118 -0.66 2.62 -21.71
N ALA A 119 -0.82 2.34 -23.01
CA ALA A 119 0.29 1.89 -23.85
C ALA A 119 1.29 3.00 -24.24
N PRO A 120 0.86 4.23 -24.58
CA PRO A 120 1.78 5.28 -25.02
C PRO A 120 2.79 5.66 -23.94
N PRO A 121 4.06 5.92 -24.30
CA PRO A 121 5.06 6.38 -23.35
C PRO A 121 4.83 7.83 -22.94
N SER A 122 5.44 8.25 -21.83
CA SER A 122 5.31 9.60 -21.27
C SER A 122 5.54 10.70 -22.28
N VAL A 123 6.53 10.56 -23.17
CA VAL A 123 6.85 11.55 -24.22
C VAL A 123 5.68 11.89 -25.16
N ALA A 124 4.61 11.08 -25.17
CA ALA A 124 3.39 11.38 -25.93
C ALA A 124 2.58 12.56 -25.36
N GLY A 125 2.75 12.92 -24.09
CA GLY A 125 1.99 14.02 -23.45
C GLY A 125 2.69 14.69 -22.28
N LEU A 126 3.83 14.17 -21.83
CA LEU A 126 4.58 14.61 -20.66
C LEU A 126 6.07 14.75 -20.98
N THR A 127 6.70 15.77 -20.41
CA THR A 127 8.15 16.00 -20.49
C THR A 127 8.75 15.94 -19.11
N PHE A 128 9.77 15.09 -18.91
CA PHE A 128 10.57 15.08 -17.69
C PHE A 128 11.48 16.30 -17.65
N VAL A 129 11.51 17.02 -16.53
CA VAL A 129 12.30 18.26 -16.41
C VAL A 129 13.36 18.22 -15.32
N ASP A 130 13.05 17.63 -14.17
CA ASP A 130 13.97 17.55 -13.03
C ASP A 130 13.50 16.53 -11.99
N TRP A 131 14.29 16.33 -10.93
CA TRP A 131 13.88 15.57 -9.74
C TRP A 131 14.20 16.32 -8.45
N GLN A 132 13.65 15.87 -7.32
CA GLN A 132 13.79 16.52 -6.01
C GLN A 132 13.30 17.97 -6.03
N GLN A 133 12.20 18.22 -6.76
CA GLN A 133 11.48 19.49 -6.77
C GLN A 133 10.10 19.31 -6.12
N PRO A 134 9.46 20.38 -5.63
CA PRO A 134 8.06 20.31 -5.24
C PRO A 134 7.18 19.89 -6.43
N ILE A 135 6.19 19.04 -6.20
CA ILE A 135 5.26 18.55 -7.24
C ILE A 135 3.81 18.57 -6.75
N GLY A 136 2.85 18.47 -7.68
CA GLY A 136 1.42 18.47 -7.41
C GLY A 136 0.74 17.13 -7.71
N CYS A 137 1.09 16.06 -7.01
CA CYS A 137 0.56 14.72 -7.31
C CYS A 137 -0.82 14.49 -6.68
N GLY A 138 -1.83 14.08 -7.45
CA GLY A 138 -3.16 13.74 -6.91
C GLY A 138 -3.87 14.94 -6.25
N GLY A 139 -3.51 16.14 -6.70
CA GLY A 139 -3.98 17.41 -6.16
C GLY A 139 -3.48 17.73 -4.74
N ILE A 140 -2.39 17.11 -4.28
CA ILE A 140 -1.69 17.50 -3.05
C ILE A 140 -0.30 18.04 -3.39
N ALA A 141 0.22 18.95 -2.56
CA ALA A 141 1.61 19.40 -2.70
C ALA A 141 2.53 18.39 -2.01
N VAL A 142 3.52 17.88 -2.74
CA VAL A 142 4.52 16.94 -2.23
C VAL A 142 5.88 17.61 -2.33
N PHE A 143 6.57 17.72 -1.20
CA PHE A 143 7.94 18.20 -1.16
C PHE A 143 8.90 17.01 -1.05
N PRO A 144 10.13 17.13 -1.55
CA PRO A 144 11.16 16.14 -1.28
C PRO A 144 11.26 15.87 0.23
N ASP A 145 11.49 14.60 0.59
CA ASP A 145 11.61 14.13 1.98
C ASP A 145 10.36 14.18 2.85
N ASP A 146 9.20 14.59 2.32
CA ASP A 146 7.92 14.32 2.98
C ASP A 146 7.70 12.82 3.16
N ILE A 147 6.92 12.43 4.16
CA ILE A 147 6.68 11.01 4.44
C ILE A 147 5.42 10.57 3.70
N ILE A 148 5.52 9.49 2.95
CA ILE A 148 4.36 8.84 2.35
C ILE A 148 4.08 7.55 3.09
N MET A 149 2.81 7.34 3.43
CA MET A 149 2.27 6.07 3.88
C MET A 149 1.31 5.54 2.81
N ALA A 150 1.47 4.29 2.39
CA ALA A 150 0.62 3.69 1.38
C ALA A 150 0.14 2.30 1.80
N ASP A 151 -1.13 2.02 1.54
CA ASP A 151 -1.80 0.74 1.76
C ASP A 151 -2.86 0.51 0.66
N ASP A 152 -3.72 -0.50 0.85
CA ASP A 152 -4.76 -0.83 -0.13
C ASP A 152 -5.82 0.28 -0.31
N ASP A 153 -5.99 1.19 0.65
CA ASP A 153 -6.92 2.33 0.54
C ASP A 153 -6.31 3.51 -0.24
N GLY A 154 -4.98 3.51 -0.44
CA GLY A 154 -4.25 4.47 -1.26
C GLY A 154 -3.03 5.02 -0.56
N ALA A 155 -2.64 6.25 -0.91
CA ALA A 155 -1.45 6.90 -0.37
C ALA A 155 -1.79 8.21 0.35
N VAL A 156 -1.17 8.42 1.51
CA VAL A 156 -1.33 9.63 2.33
C VAL A 156 0.05 10.24 2.60
N LEU A 157 0.12 11.56 2.46
CA LEU A 157 1.27 12.37 2.79
C LEU A 157 1.22 12.85 4.24
N ILE A 158 2.35 12.75 4.92
CA ILE A 158 2.64 13.33 6.22
C ILE A 158 3.77 14.33 6.00
N PRO A 159 3.54 15.64 6.18
CA PRO A 159 4.59 16.63 6.04
C PRO A 159 5.76 16.32 6.98
N ALA A 160 7.00 16.45 6.49
CA ALA A 160 8.18 16.09 7.27
C ALA A 160 8.22 16.77 8.65
N ALA A 161 7.81 18.05 8.73
CA ALA A 161 7.78 18.82 9.97
C ALA A 161 6.76 18.32 11.02
N LEU A 162 5.81 17.45 10.63
CA LEU A 162 4.76 16.93 11.51
C LEU A 162 4.95 15.45 11.83
N VAL A 163 6.01 14.81 11.34
CA VAL A 163 6.21 13.36 11.47
C VAL A 163 6.26 12.92 12.94
N ASP A 164 7.04 13.61 13.78
CA ASP A 164 7.23 13.24 15.19
C ASP A 164 5.90 13.31 15.94
N GLU A 165 5.13 14.37 15.71
CA GLU A 165 3.83 14.54 16.33
C GLU A 165 2.81 13.48 15.86
N VAL A 166 2.83 13.12 14.57
CA VAL A 166 1.96 12.05 14.06
C VAL A 166 2.32 10.70 14.70
N VAL A 167 3.61 10.40 14.84
CA VAL A 167 4.11 9.18 15.48
C VAL A 167 3.69 9.11 16.96
N GLU A 168 3.72 10.22 17.68
CA GLU A 168 3.27 10.27 19.08
C GLU A 168 1.75 10.05 19.22
N LEU A 169 0.95 10.63 18.33
CA LEU A 169 -0.52 10.61 18.43
C LEU A 169 -1.16 9.35 17.85
N ALA A 170 -0.56 8.73 16.83
CA ALA A 170 -1.15 7.61 16.09
C ALA A 170 -1.48 6.38 16.97
N PRO A 171 -0.60 5.90 17.88
CA PRO A 171 -0.90 4.74 18.72
C PRO A 171 -2.12 4.94 19.63
N GLY A 172 -2.36 6.19 20.08
CA GLY A 172 -3.53 6.52 20.89
C GLY A 172 -4.83 6.41 20.10
N GLN A 173 -4.81 6.83 18.82
CA GLN A 173 -5.93 6.73 17.91
C GLN A 173 -6.24 5.26 17.57
N GLU A 174 -5.22 4.49 17.21
CA GLU A 174 -5.33 3.04 16.92
C GLU A 174 -5.95 2.27 18.09
N ARG A 175 -5.51 2.54 19.33
CA ARG A 175 -6.10 1.93 20.54
C ARG A 175 -7.57 2.30 20.73
N LEU A 176 -7.95 3.53 20.41
CA LEU A 176 -9.33 4.00 20.51
C LEU A 176 -10.20 3.31 19.47
N GLU A 177 -9.77 3.26 18.21
CA GLU A 177 -10.51 2.62 17.11
C GLU A 177 -10.69 1.12 17.37
N ARG A 178 -9.63 0.43 17.80
CA ARG A 178 -9.72 -0.98 18.20
C ARG A 178 -10.64 -1.21 19.39
N TRP A 179 -10.76 -0.24 20.30
CA TRP A 179 -11.75 -0.33 21.37
C TRP A 179 -13.17 -0.12 20.85
N ILE A 180 -13.40 0.88 19.99
CA ILE A 180 -14.70 1.15 19.36
C ILE A 180 -15.18 -0.09 18.60
N MET A 181 -14.32 -0.68 17.76
CA MET A 181 -14.67 -1.88 17.00
C MET A 181 -15.08 -3.03 17.90
N ARG A 182 -14.39 -3.25 19.03
CA ARG A 182 -14.79 -4.27 20.02
C ARG A 182 -16.16 -4.01 20.62
N GLU A 183 -16.49 -2.77 20.96
CA GLU A 183 -17.80 -2.43 21.51
C GLU A 183 -18.92 -2.61 20.46
N VAL A 184 -18.65 -2.24 19.20
CA VAL A 184 -19.58 -2.45 18.08
C VAL A 184 -19.81 -3.94 17.85
N SER A 185 -18.76 -4.76 17.79
CA SER A 185 -18.88 -6.23 17.68
C SER A 185 -19.63 -6.84 18.87
N ALA A 186 -19.59 -6.22 20.04
CA ALA A 186 -20.36 -6.63 21.20
C ALA A 186 -21.82 -6.14 21.19
N GLY A 187 -22.30 -5.59 20.07
CA GLY A 187 -23.69 -5.14 19.87
C GLY A 187 -23.99 -3.73 20.39
N SER A 188 -22.97 -2.94 20.73
CA SER A 188 -23.19 -1.55 21.14
C SER A 188 -23.68 -0.72 19.97
N ARG A 189 -24.65 0.17 20.21
CA ARG A 189 -25.15 1.07 19.18
C ARG A 189 -24.03 2.03 18.73
N CYS A 190 -23.86 2.17 17.42
CA CYS A 190 -23.01 3.17 16.79
C CYS A 190 -23.57 4.59 17.03
N ARG A 191 -23.36 5.16 18.22
CA ARG A 191 -23.63 6.57 18.51
C ARG A 191 -22.44 7.42 18.06
N ALA A 192 -22.69 8.67 17.66
CA ALA A 192 -21.67 9.64 17.21
C ALA A 192 -20.49 9.91 18.18
N SER A 193 -20.53 9.34 19.38
CA SER A 193 -19.50 9.44 20.42
C SER A 193 -19.39 8.10 21.17
N ILE A 194 -18.97 7.04 20.49
CA ILE A 194 -18.38 5.90 21.21
C ILE A 194 -17.00 6.35 21.71
N ARG A 195 -16.99 7.14 22.78
CA ARG A 195 -15.77 7.48 23.53
C ARG A 195 -15.75 6.71 24.84
N PRO A 196 -14.57 6.29 25.31
CA PRO A 196 -14.45 5.60 26.58
C PRO A 196 -14.75 6.57 27.74
N THR A 197 -16.00 6.60 28.17
CA THR A 197 -16.46 7.24 29.42
C THR A 197 -15.94 6.47 30.64
N PRO A 198 -15.88 7.08 31.84
CA PRO A 198 -15.54 6.37 33.07
C PRO A 198 -16.42 5.12 33.31
N ARG A 199 -17.71 5.21 32.92
CA ARG A 199 -18.68 4.12 33.00
C ARG A 199 -18.35 2.96 32.06
N THR A 200 -18.04 3.25 30.80
CA THR A 200 -17.67 2.22 29.83
C THR A 200 -16.30 1.61 30.15
N LYS A 201 -15.32 2.39 30.61
CA LYS A 201 -14.03 1.85 31.11
C LYS A 201 -14.22 0.87 32.27
N ARG A 202 -15.08 1.20 33.25
CA ARG A 202 -15.43 0.31 34.36
C ARG A 202 -16.15 -0.95 33.89
N ALA A 203 -17.07 -0.83 32.92
CA ALA A 203 -17.76 -1.98 32.33
C ALA A 203 -16.82 -2.90 31.56
N THR A 204 -15.91 -2.36 30.73
CA THR A 204 -14.89 -3.14 30.02
C THR A 204 -13.91 -3.81 30.99
N LYS A 205 -13.49 -3.12 32.06
CA LYS A 205 -12.62 -3.69 33.10
C LYS A 205 -13.32 -4.81 33.87
N ARG A 206 -14.61 -4.65 34.19
CA ARG A 206 -15.44 -5.69 34.81
C ARG A 206 -15.63 -6.89 33.88
N ARG A 207 -15.94 -6.69 32.60
CA ARG A 207 -16.03 -7.78 31.60
C ARG A 207 -14.72 -8.56 31.48
N ARG A 208 -13.57 -7.88 31.36
CA ARG A 208 -12.26 -8.55 31.33
C ARG A 208 -11.97 -9.33 32.60
N ALA A 209 -12.34 -8.82 33.77
CA ALA A 209 -12.19 -9.55 35.02
C ALA A 209 -13.09 -10.80 35.07
N ILE A 210 -14.33 -10.71 34.58
CA ILE A 210 -15.26 -11.84 34.49
C ILE A 210 -14.76 -12.89 33.48
N GLU A 211 -14.28 -12.47 32.30
CA GLU A 211 -13.70 -13.36 31.28
C GLU A 211 -12.40 -14.03 31.76
N ALA A 212 -11.61 -13.36 32.61
CA ALA A 212 -10.40 -13.94 33.19
C ALA A 212 -10.69 -14.98 34.30
N ILE A 213 -11.88 -14.92 34.91
CA ILE A 213 -12.33 -15.85 35.95
C ILE A 213 -13.20 -16.97 35.35
N ALA A 214 -13.78 -16.77 34.16
CA ALA A 214 -14.54 -17.80 33.47
C ALA A 214 -13.63 -18.99 33.10
N PRO A 215 -13.98 -20.23 33.47
CA PRO A 215 -13.18 -21.40 33.12
C PRO A 215 -13.11 -21.50 31.60
N ARG A 216 -11.89 -21.63 31.05
CA ARG A 216 -11.70 -21.94 29.63
C ARG A 216 -12.45 -23.25 29.38
N ARG A 217 -13.54 -23.20 28.61
CA ARG A 217 -14.24 -24.40 28.18
C ARG A 217 -13.23 -25.26 27.43
N SER A 218 -12.88 -26.40 28.02
CA SER A 218 -12.11 -27.46 27.38
C SER A 218 -12.81 -27.85 26.09
N ASP A 219 -12.06 -27.86 24.98
CA ASP A 219 -12.49 -28.38 23.69
C ASP A 219 -12.87 -29.85 23.83
N HIS A 220 -14.16 -30.12 23.99
CA HIS A 220 -14.76 -31.47 23.96
C HIS A 220 -15.52 -31.73 22.65
N ARG A 221 -14.99 -31.23 21.53
CA ARG A 221 -15.48 -31.59 20.19
C ARG A 221 -14.35 -32.06 19.28
N PHE A 222 -13.68 -33.15 19.69
CA PHE A 222 -12.91 -33.99 18.78
C PHE A 222 -12.68 -35.36 19.43
N ARG A 223 -13.73 -36.18 19.52
CA ARG A 223 -13.68 -37.65 19.77
C ARG A 223 -15.11 -38.20 19.82
N GLN A 224 -15.70 -38.43 18.64
CA GLN A 224 -16.78 -39.41 18.40
C GLN A 224 -17.20 -39.30 16.93
N SER A 225 -16.37 -39.85 16.04
CA SER A 225 -16.76 -40.21 14.67
C SER A 225 -15.70 -41.16 14.10
N ALA A 226 -15.59 -42.33 14.73
CA ALA A 226 -14.96 -43.52 14.16
C ALA A 226 -15.51 -44.69 14.98
N ASP A 227 -16.63 -45.24 14.51
CA ASP A 227 -17.07 -46.63 14.67
C ASP A 227 -18.54 -46.71 14.26
N VAL A 228 -18.78 -47.19 13.04
CA VAL A 228 -19.85 -48.12 12.65
C VAL A 228 -19.70 -48.37 11.13
N ASN A 229 -19.77 -49.66 10.76
CA ASN A 229 -19.75 -50.30 9.43
C ASN A 229 -18.35 -50.59 8.84
N VAL A 230 -17.93 -51.83 8.54
CA VAL A 230 -18.64 -53.08 8.21
C VAL A 230 -17.76 -54.31 8.56
N HIS A 231 -18.38 -55.35 9.12
CA HIS A 231 -17.87 -56.72 9.14
C HIS A 231 -18.27 -57.41 7.83
N ALA A 232 -17.31 -57.86 7.01
CA ALA A 232 -17.41 -59.06 6.15
C ALA A 232 -16.20 -59.21 5.21
N GLY A 233 -15.57 -60.39 5.21
CA GLY A 233 -14.99 -60.96 3.98
C GLY A 233 -13.47 -60.97 3.88
N SER A 234 -12.87 -62.04 4.41
CA SER A 234 -11.56 -62.57 4.03
C SER A 234 -11.38 -62.72 2.51
N THR A 235 -10.19 -62.44 1.97
CA THR A 235 -9.45 -63.32 1.01
C THR A 235 -8.01 -62.81 0.82
N ILE A 236 -7.09 -63.77 0.82
CA ILE A 236 -5.63 -63.71 0.71
C ILE A 236 -5.20 -63.58 -0.77
N ALA A 237 -4.17 -62.78 -1.10
CA ALA A 237 -3.12 -63.05 -2.11
C ALA A 237 -2.19 -61.82 -2.27
N ARG A 238 -0.94 -61.88 -1.82
CA ARG A 238 0.29 -62.07 -2.64
C ARG A 238 0.62 -60.90 -3.58
N GLU A 239 1.67 -60.15 -3.21
CA GLU A 239 2.50 -59.40 -4.15
C GLU A 239 3.18 -60.34 -5.16
N PRO A 240 3.44 -59.85 -6.37
CA PRO A 240 4.66 -60.22 -7.09
C PRO A 240 5.52 -58.99 -7.45
N PRO A 241 6.81 -59.25 -7.78
CA PRO A 241 7.91 -58.33 -7.57
C PRO A 241 8.14 -57.41 -8.77
N GLY A 242 8.99 -56.40 -8.56
CA GLY A 242 9.34 -55.40 -9.56
C GLY A 242 9.96 -55.96 -10.84
N LEU A 243 10.09 -55.09 -11.84
CA LEU A 243 11.06 -55.24 -12.90
C LEU A 243 11.29 -53.88 -13.61
N ALA A 244 12.57 -53.60 -13.83
CA ALA A 244 13.18 -52.74 -14.85
C ALA A 244 12.98 -51.21 -14.76
#